data_AF-A0A4P6MMX1-F1
#
_entry.id   AF-A0A4P6MMX1-F1
#
_cell.length_a   1.000
_cell.length_b   1.000
_cell.length_c   1.000
_cell.angle_alpha   90.00
_cell.angle_beta   90.00
_cell.angle_gamma   90.00
#
_symmetry.space_group_name_H-M   'P 1'
#
loop_
_entity.id
_entity.type
_entity.pdbx_description
1 polymer ?
#
loop_
_entity_poly.entity_id
_entity_poly.type
_entity_poly.pdbx_seq_one_letter_code
_entity_poly.pdbx_strand_id
1 'polypeptide(L)' 'MAFKKTQITNNIVRKIGKIGGLSSSGYTKELNLVSWNNGEAKYDIRDWSEDYARSSKGITLSVDELKTLKALLDEEIKKL' A
#
# COMPACT_ATOMS: atom_id res chain seq x y z
N MET A 1 -15.27 -7.51 -30.82
CA MET A 1 -15.66 -7.18 -29.43
C MET A 1 -14.50 -6.46 -28.77
N ALA A 2 -14.66 -5.19 -28.39
CA ALA A 2 -13.63 -4.46 -27.67
C ALA A 2 -13.52 -5.01 -26.24
N PHE A 3 -12.34 -5.51 -25.85
CA PHE A 3 -12.06 -5.87 -24.47
C PHE A 3 -12.12 -4.61 -23.61
N LYS A 4 -13.22 -4.42 -22.88
CA LYS A 4 -13.36 -3.33 -21.91
C LYS A 4 -12.35 -3.62 -20.78
N LYS A 5 -11.25 -2.87 -20.70
CA LYS A 5 -10.31 -2.95 -19.58
C LYS A 5 -11.10 -2.78 -18.29
N THR A 6 -11.13 -3.82 -17.46
CA THR A 6 -11.72 -3.75 -16.13
C THR A 6 -10.96 -2.69 -15.34
N GLN A 7 -11.63 -1.60 -14.99
CA GLN A 7 -11.03 -0.54 -14.17
C GLN A 7 -10.87 -1.10 -12.76
N ILE A 8 -9.62 -1.21 -12.29
CA ILE A 8 -9.35 -1.58 -10.91
C ILE A 8 -9.71 -0.36 -10.05
N THR A 9 -10.61 -0.53 -9.07
CA THR A 9 -10.92 0.53 -8.10
C THR A 9 -10.03 0.41 -6.88
N ASN A 10 -9.50 1.52 -6.41
CA ASN A 10 -8.72 1.65 -5.19
C ASN A 10 -9.39 2.65 -4.27
N ASN A 11 -9.96 2.17 -3.17
CA ASN A 11 -10.51 3.04 -2.13
C ASN A 11 -9.59 3.00 -0.92
N ILE A 12 -8.99 4.13 -0.58
CA ILE A 12 -8.18 4.28 0.64
C ILE A 12 -9.13 4.48 1.81
N VAL A 13 -9.36 3.39 2.55
CA VAL A 13 -10.22 3.37 3.73
C VAL A 13 -9.58 4.14 4.88
N ARG A 14 -8.26 4.00 5.06
CA ARG A 14 -7.53 4.72 6.11
C ARG A 14 -6.09 4.99 5.69
N LYS A 15 -5.65 6.23 5.87
CA LYS A 15 -4.23 6.59 5.76
C LYS A 15 -3.53 6.32 7.09
N ILE A 16 -2.45 5.52 7.07
CA ILE A 16 -1.75 5.15 8.31
C ILE A 16 -0.48 5.97 8.46
N GLY A 17 0.38 6.01 7.43
CA GLY A 17 1.56 6.84 7.49
C GLY A 17 2.51 6.69 6.30
N LYS A 18 3.40 7.67 6.17
CA LYS A 18 4.47 7.69 5.17
C LYS A 18 5.67 6.91 5.74
N ILE A 19 6.15 5.93 4.97
CA ILE A 19 7.34 5.14 5.30
C ILE A 19 8.59 5.79 4.69
N GLY A 20 8.45 6.38 3.50
CA GLY A 20 9.55 7.02 2.78
C GLY A 20 9.31 8.51 2.56
N GLY A 21 10.38 9.21 2.15
CA GLY A 21 10.30 10.57 1.64
C GLY A 21 9.70 10.63 0.22
N LEU A 22 9.54 11.85 -0.28
CA LEU A 22 9.12 12.11 -1.65
C LEU A 22 10.22 11.63 -2.63
N SER A 23 9.87 10.73 -3.54
CA SER A 23 10.76 10.33 -4.62
C SER A 23 10.88 11.43 -5.68
N SER A 24 11.97 11.42 -6.46
CA SER A 24 12.17 12.34 -7.59
C SER A 24 11.07 12.29 -8.65
N SER A 25 10.26 11.22 -8.65
CA SER A 25 9.12 11.03 -9.55
C SER A 25 7.79 11.51 -8.97
N GLY A 26 7.79 12.15 -7.79
CA GLY A 26 6.58 12.69 -7.15
C GLY A 26 5.72 11.66 -6.41
N TYR A 27 6.22 10.43 -6.22
CA TYR A 27 5.53 9.40 -5.45
C TYR A 27 6.08 9.32 -4.03
N THR A 28 5.20 9.01 -3.06
CA THR A 28 5.58 8.80 -1.66
C THR A 28 5.24 7.37 -1.26
N LYS A 29 6.17 6.68 -0.60
CA LYS A 29 5.93 5.33 -0.05
C LYS A 29 5.10 5.42 1.22
N GLU A 30 3.93 4.80 1.22
CA GLU A 30 2.99 4.86 2.34
C GLU A 30 2.46 3.48 2.72
N LEU A 31 2.14 3.32 4.01
CA LEU A 31 1.29 2.26 4.52
C LEU A 31 -0.13 2.81 4.66
N ASN A 32 -1.09 2.15 4.00
CA ASN A 32 -2.49 2.53 4.01
C ASN A 32 -3.38 1.28 4.15
N LEU A 33 -4.63 1.46 4.56
CA LEU A 33 -5.67 0.44 4.49
C LEU A 33 -6.49 0.70 3.22
N VAL A 34 -6.48 -0.25 2.29
CA VAL A 34 -7.03 -0.06 0.94
C VAL A 34 -8.00 -1.19 0.61
N SER A 35 -9.19 -0.84 0.14
CA SER A 35 -10.15 -1.75 -0.47
C SER A 35 -9.96 -1.71 -1.99
N TRP A 36 -9.63 -2.87 -2.55
CA TRP A 36 -9.46 -3.08 -3.99
C TRP A 36 -10.72 -3.68 -4.58
N ASN A 37 -11.25 -3.10 -5.66
CA ASN A 37 -12.44 -3.62 -6.37
C ASN A 37 -13.65 -3.85 -5.46
N ASN A 38 -13.86 -2.96 -4.48
CA ASN A 38 -14.90 -3.09 -3.44
C ASN A 38 -14.79 -4.37 -2.59
N GLY A 39 -13.62 -5.01 -2.60
CA GLY A 39 -13.31 -6.15 -1.74
C GLY A 39 -12.98 -5.73 -0.32
N GLU A 40 -12.59 -6.71 0.49
CA GLU A 40 -12.14 -6.49 1.85
C GLU A 40 -10.95 -5.52 1.89
N ALA A 41 -11.00 -4.57 2.83
CA ALA A 41 -9.93 -3.61 3.03
C ALA A 41 -8.71 -4.31 3.66
N LYS A 42 -7.58 -4.24 2.97
CA LYS A 42 -6.33 -4.86 3.41
C LYS A 42 -5.24 -3.82 3.59
N TYR A 43 -4.22 -4.16 4.37
CA TYR A 43 -3.08 -3.29 4.55
C TYR A 43 -2.25 -3.29 3.29
N ASP A 44 -1.71 -2.15 2.94
CA ASP A 44 -1.07 -1.99 1.65
C ASP A 44 0.10 -1.02 1.74
N ILE A 45 1.24 -1.47 1.24
CA ILE A 45 2.47 -0.68 1.16
C ILE A 45 2.81 -0.48 -0.31
N ARG A 46 2.71 0.76 -0.78
CA ARG A 46 3.07 1.15 -2.14
C ARG A 46 3.44 2.61 -2.24
N ASP A 47 4.00 3.01 -3.38
CA ASP A 47 4.19 4.42 -3.66
C ASP A 47 2.93 5.01 -4.29
N TRP A 48 2.41 6.05 -3.65
CA TRP A 48 1.23 6.78 -4.08
C TRP A 48 1.64 8.13 -4.67
N SER A 49 0.96 8.56 -5.74
CA SER A 49 1.01 9.95 -6.17
C SER A 49 0.37 10.85 -5.13
N GLU A 50 0.68 12.15 -5.14
CA GLU A 50 0.13 13.12 -4.20
C GLU A 50 -1.40 13.18 -4.20
N ASP A 51 -2.01 12.96 -5.37
CA ASP A 51 -3.46 12.90 -5.59
C ASP A 51 -4.07 11.51 -5.34
N TYR A 52 -3.27 10.49 -5.04
CA TYR A 52 -3.67 9.08 -4.88
C TYR A 52 -4.42 8.47 -6.07
N ALA A 53 -4.40 9.13 -7.23
CA ALA A 53 -5.02 8.64 -8.46
C ALA A 53 -4.20 7.55 -9.13
N ARG A 54 -2.89 7.50 -8.85
CA ARG A 54 -1.95 6.50 -9.37
C ARG A 54 -1.17 5.88 -8.24
N SER A 55 -0.85 4.61 -8.45
CA SER A 55 -0.04 3.85 -7.51
C SER A 55 0.99 3.01 -8.25
N SER A 56 2.20 2.95 -7.72
CA SER A 56 3.28 2.10 -8.23
C SER A 56 3.05 0.63 -7.85
N LYS A 57 4.04 -0.22 -8.16
CA LYS A 57 4.08 -1.60 -7.66
C LYS A 57 4.21 -1.57 -6.13
N GLY A 58 3.46 -2.43 -5.46
CA GLY A 58 3.52 -2.57 -4.01
C GLY A 58 3.05 -3.94 -3.56
N ILE A 59 2.83 -4.06 -2.25
CA ILE A 59 2.37 -5.29 -1.61
C ILE A 59 1.11 -5.02 -0.81
N THR A 60 0.16 -5.94 -0.94
CA THR A 60 -1.04 -5.98 -0.08
C THR A 60 -0.84 -7.10 0.93
N LEU A 61 -1.12 -6.81 2.20
CA LEU A 61 -0.92 -7.66 3.35
C LEU A 61 -2.27 -7.85 4.07
N SER A 62 -2.57 -9.10 4.41
CA SER A 62 -3.56 -9.44 5.41
C SER A 62 -3.13 -8.95 6.80
N VAL A 63 -4.06 -8.99 7.76
CA VAL A 63 -3.80 -8.61 9.14
C VAL A 63 -2.70 -9.49 9.76
N ASP A 64 -2.71 -10.79 9.48
CA ASP A 64 -1.75 -11.73 10.07
C ASP A 64 -0.36 -11.61 9.44
N GLU A 65 -0.28 -11.35 8.12
CA GLU A 65 0.97 -11.01 7.46
C GLU A 65 1.55 -9.70 8.00
N LEU A 66 0.71 -8.69 8.26
CA LEU A 66 1.16 -7.42 8.85
C LEU A 66 1.74 -7.62 10.26
N LYS A 67 1.06 -8.40 11.11
CA LYS A 67 1.55 -8.71 12.47
C LYS A 67 2.88 -9.46 12.43
N THR A 68 2.98 -10.44 11.54
CA THR A 68 4.22 -11.21 11.35
C THR A 68 5.35 -10.33 10.84
N LEU A 69 5.08 -9.48 9.84
CA LEU A 69 6.03 -8.50 9.33
C LEU A 69 6.51 -7.56 10.43
N LYS A 70 5.61 -7.04 11.27
CA LYS A 70 5.98 -6.19 12.41
C LYS A 70 6.97 -6.91 13.34
N ALA A 71 6.67 -8.15 13.73
CA ALA A 71 7.54 -8.92 14.61
C ALA A 71 8.93 -9.14 14.00
N LEU A 72 9.00 -9.47 12.70
CA LEU A 72 10.27 -9.64 11.99
C LEU A 72 11.06 -8.33 11.91
N LEU A 73 10.39 -7.20 11.64
CA LEU A 73 11.03 -5.89 11.61
C LEU A 73 11.59 -5.50 12.97
N ASP A 74 10.83 -5.70 14.05
CA ASP A 74 11.27 -5.41 15.41
C ASP A 74 12.52 -6.23 15.78
N GLU A 75 12.57 -7.51 15.42
CA GLU A 75 13.73 -8.37 15.65
C GLU A 75 14.94 -7.98 14.79
N GLU A 76 14.74 -7.56 13.54
CA GLU A 76 15.85 -7.14 12.67
C GLU A 76 16.44 -5.81 13.12
N ILE A 77 15.59 -4.84 13.50
CA ILE A 77 16.03 -3.52 13.98
C ILE A 77 16.88 -3.64 15.25
N LYS A 78 16.60 -4.60 16.14
CA LYS A 78 17.43 -4.84 17.34
C LYS A 78 18.86 -5.27 17.03
N LYS A 79 19.12 -5.82 15.83
CA LYS A 79 20.46 -6.26 15.41
C LYS A 79 21.25 -5.16 14.72
N LEU A 80 20.59 -4.10 14.28
CA LEU A 80 21.20 -2.91 13.69
C LEU A 80 21.71 -1.98 14.80
#